data_AF-A0A7S2NHH6-F1
#
_entry.id   AF-A0A7S2NHH6-F1
#
_cell.length_a   1.000
_cell.length_b   1.000
_cell.length_c   1.000
_cell.angle_alpha   90.00
_cell.angle_beta   90.00
_cell.angle_gamma   90.00
#
_symmetry.space_group_name_H-M   'P 1'
#
loop_
_entity.id
_entity.type
_entity.pdbx_description
1 polymer ?
#
loop_
_entity_poly.entity_id
_entity_poly.type
_entity_poly.pdbx_seq_one_letter_code
_entity_poly.pdbx_strand_id
1 'polypeptide(L)'
;FMAGVPCIAFTIRVVQRLMVRWKQRGDRTKTGRNQKKTVMNVDDSRRARLQHYLYTRTSIGFWWDVFQAVLAFLSCLHYIVGTYTKGCNVFSQQADTIVELVVFVFFITDYILALFLAHDKLWYILSPVALADLLCILPTLLQF
;
A
#
# COMPACT_ATOMS: atom_id res chain seq x y z
N PHE A 1 -26.58 6.84 -18.25
CA PHE A 1 -26.59 5.75 -17.25
C PHE A 1 -25.87 4.51 -17.81
N MET A 2 -24.55 4.55 -18.06
CA MET A 2 -23.71 3.37 -18.39
C MET A 2 -22.21 3.75 -18.23
N ALA A 3 -21.77 4.09 -17.02
CA ALA A 3 -20.37 4.41 -16.72
C ALA A 3 -19.83 3.74 -15.45
N GLY A 4 -20.51 2.70 -14.94
CA GLY A 4 -20.16 2.04 -13.66
C GLY A 4 -19.26 0.80 -13.77
N VAL A 5 -18.97 0.31 -14.99
CA VAL A 5 -18.24 -0.96 -15.19
C VAL A 5 -16.70 -0.89 -15.02
N PRO A 6 -15.99 0.25 -15.20
CA PRO A 6 -14.52 0.20 -15.17
C PRO A 6 -13.93 0.01 -13.75
N CYS A 7 -14.70 0.31 -12.70
CA CYS A 7 -14.20 0.28 -11.32
C CYS A 7 -14.05 -1.16 -10.78
N ILE A 8 -14.98 -2.07 -11.14
CA ILE A 8 -14.93 -3.48 -10.74
C ILE A 8 -13.80 -4.22 -11.47
N ALA A 9 -13.55 -3.85 -12.74
CA ALA A 9 -12.40 -4.37 -13.48
C ALA A 9 -11.06 -3.96 -12.86
N PHE A 10 -11.00 -2.80 -12.19
CA PHE A 10 -9.82 -2.35 -11.48
C PHE A 10 -9.58 -3.12 -10.18
N THR A 11 -10.61 -3.35 -9.36
CA THR A 11 -10.48 -4.13 -8.12
C THR A 11 -10.10 -5.59 -8.39
N ILE A 12 -10.67 -6.21 -9.43
CA ILE A 12 -10.28 -7.57 -9.85
C ILE A 12 -8.82 -7.60 -10.31
N ARG A 13 -8.35 -6.58 -11.04
CA ARG A 13 -6.94 -6.48 -11.45
C ARG A 13 -6.00 -6.24 -10.26
N VAL A 14 -6.42 -5.48 -9.26
CA VAL A 14 -5.65 -5.27 -8.02
C VAL A 14 -5.52 -6.58 -7.24
N VAL A 15 -6.61 -7.33 -7.06
CA VAL A 15 -6.59 -8.64 -6.39
C VAL A 15 -5.76 -9.66 -7.17
N GLN A 16 -5.88 -9.71 -8.49
CA GLN A 16 -5.04 -10.58 -9.33
C GLN A 16 -3.55 -10.20 -9.22
N ARG A 17 -3.22 -8.91 -9.15
CA ARG A 17 -1.83 -8.45 -8.91
C ARG A 17 -1.34 -8.79 -7.50
N LEU A 18 -2.21 -8.75 -6.48
CA LEU A 18 -1.88 -9.19 -5.12
C LEU A 18 -1.61 -10.71 -5.06
N MET A 19 -2.32 -11.54 -5.83
CA MET A 19 -2.01 -12.97 -5.96
C MET A 19 -0.67 -13.22 -6.65
N VAL A 20 -0.35 -12.47 -7.72
CA VAL A 20 0.97 -12.56 -8.38
C VAL A 20 2.09 -12.11 -7.43
N ARG A 21 1.83 -11.10 -6.58
CA ARG A 21 2.72 -10.60 -5.53
C ARG A 21 3.03 -11.65 -4.45
N TRP A 22 2.09 -12.54 -4.13
CA TRP A 22 2.32 -13.69 -3.25
C TRP A 22 3.28 -14.70 -3.87
N LYS A 23 3.15 -14.95 -5.18
CA LYS A 23 3.99 -15.92 -5.88
C LYS A 23 5.45 -15.44 -6.01
N GLN A 24 5.68 -14.15 -6.26
CA GLN A 24 7.04 -13.61 -6.39
C GLN A 24 7.79 -13.37 -5.07
N ARG A 25 7.08 -13.21 -3.93
CA ARG A 25 7.73 -13.10 -2.60
C ARG A 25 8.32 -14.42 -2.11
N GLY A 26 7.82 -15.56 -2.58
CA GLY A 26 8.39 -16.89 -2.27
C GLY A 26 9.78 -17.12 -2.87
N ASP A 27 10.02 -16.63 -4.10
CA ASP A 27 11.24 -16.96 -4.85
C ASP A 27 12.44 -16.03 -4.58
N ARG A 28 12.24 -14.84 -4.01
CA ARG A 28 13.35 -13.92 -3.68
C ARG A 28 14.25 -14.37 -2.52
N THR A 29 13.88 -15.43 -1.80
CA THR A 29 14.71 -15.95 -0.71
C THR A 29 15.87 -16.83 -1.17
N LYS A 30 15.93 -17.22 -2.46
CA LYS A 30 16.92 -18.21 -2.92
C LYS A 30 18.11 -17.64 -3.71
N THR A 31 18.06 -16.40 -4.20
CA THR A 31 19.06 -15.87 -5.16
C THR A 31 19.92 -14.75 -4.57
N GLY A 32 20.59 -15.01 -3.45
CA GLY A 32 21.38 -13.99 -2.75
C GLY A 32 22.50 -14.51 -1.86
N ARG A 33 22.98 -15.75 -2.06
CA ARG A 33 24.25 -16.20 -1.49
C ARG A 33 25.40 -15.86 -2.44
N ASN A 34 25.75 -14.59 -2.54
CA ASN A 34 27.13 -14.22 -2.82
C ASN A 34 27.46 -12.93 -2.08
N GLN A 35 27.88 -13.15 -0.84
CA GLN A 35 28.41 -12.19 0.10
C GLN A 35 29.46 -11.30 -0.57
N LYS A 36 29.19 -9.99 -0.62
CA LYS A 36 30.26 -9.00 -0.55
C LYS A 36 30.24 -8.38 0.85
N LYS A 37 31.13 -8.94 1.67
CA LYS A 37 31.41 -8.61 3.06
C LYS A 37 32.15 -7.29 3.10
N THR A 38 31.47 -6.16 3.31
CA THR A 38 32.16 -4.89 3.57
C THR A 38 31.30 -3.96 4.42
N VAL A 39 31.81 -3.70 5.63
CA VAL A 39 31.43 -2.66 6.61
C VAL A 39 30.02 -2.79 7.21
N MET A 40 29.95 -3.53 8.33
CA MET A 40 28.78 -3.53 9.22
C MET A 40 28.55 -2.13 9.78
N ASN A 41 27.56 -1.44 9.22
CA ASN A 41 27.09 -0.14 9.66
C ASN A 41 25.94 -0.35 10.65
N VAL A 42 25.89 0.38 11.75
CA VAL A 42 24.92 0.16 12.86
C VAL A 42 23.46 0.27 12.38
N ASP A 43 23.21 1.00 11.29
CA ASP A 43 21.91 1.11 10.64
C ASP A 43 21.38 -0.23 10.09
N ASP A 44 22.27 -1.14 9.68
CA ASP A 44 21.88 -2.48 9.25
C ASP A 44 21.29 -3.29 10.40
N SER A 45 21.74 -3.07 11.64
CA SER A 45 21.22 -3.82 12.80
C SER A 45 19.76 -3.47 13.11
N ARG A 46 19.36 -2.20 12.97
CA ARG A 46 17.97 -1.76 13.21
C ARG A 46 17.05 -2.16 12.06
N ARG A 47 17.50 -1.98 10.81
CA ARG A 47 16.76 -2.43 9.63
C ARG A 47 16.60 -3.93 9.58
N ALA A 48 17.66 -4.70 9.85
CA ALA A 48 17.60 -6.17 9.88
C ALA A 48 16.67 -6.67 10.99
N ARG A 49 16.62 -6.02 12.16
CA ARG A 49 15.64 -6.34 13.22
C ARG A 49 14.20 -6.09 12.77
N LEU A 50 13.93 -4.94 12.14
CA LEU A 50 12.58 -4.62 11.64
C LEU A 50 12.17 -5.54 10.50
N GLN A 51 13.09 -5.80 9.58
CA GLN A 51 12.88 -6.73 8.47
C GLN A 51 12.65 -8.15 9.00
N HIS A 52 13.40 -8.58 10.01
CA HIS A 52 13.14 -9.87 10.66
C HIS A 52 11.77 -9.89 11.36
N TYR A 53 11.37 -8.82 12.02
CA TYR A 53 10.09 -8.76 12.72
C TYR A 53 8.89 -8.75 11.75
N LEU A 54 9.01 -8.05 10.62
CA LEU A 54 7.96 -7.97 9.59
C LEU A 54 7.95 -9.14 8.60
N TYR A 55 9.12 -9.68 8.23
CA TYR A 55 9.24 -10.68 7.15
C TYR A 55 9.59 -12.09 7.62
N THR A 56 10.12 -12.29 8.84
CA THR A 56 10.38 -13.64 9.33
C THR A 56 9.10 -14.26 9.88
N ARG A 57 8.22 -14.69 8.97
CA ARG A 57 7.18 -15.72 9.20
C ARG A 57 6.30 -15.51 10.45
N THR A 58 6.12 -14.27 10.87
CA THR A 58 5.23 -13.89 11.97
C THR A 58 3.86 -13.60 11.39
N SER A 59 2.81 -14.17 11.99
CA SER A 59 1.42 -13.92 11.58
C SER A 59 1.07 -12.41 11.55
N ILE A 60 1.84 -11.58 12.26
CA ILE A 60 1.73 -10.12 12.28
C ILE A 60 1.81 -9.51 10.87
N GLY A 61 2.76 -9.94 10.03
CA GLY A 61 2.94 -9.35 8.70
C GLY A 61 1.75 -9.66 7.78
N PHE A 62 1.16 -10.84 7.94
CA PHE A 62 -0.06 -11.22 7.23
C PHE A 62 -1.26 -10.36 7.65
N TRP A 63 -1.46 -10.18 8.95
CA TRP A 63 -2.55 -9.34 9.45
C TRP A 63 -2.40 -7.88 9.02
N TRP A 64 -1.16 -7.37 8.93
CA TRP A 64 -0.89 -6.04 8.41
C TRP A 64 -1.27 -5.92 6.92
N ASP A 65 -0.83 -6.86 6.08
CA ASP A 65 -1.19 -6.89 4.65
C ASP A 65 -2.73 -6.97 4.47
N VAL A 66 -3.43 -7.75 5.30
CA VAL A 66 -4.90 -7.85 5.28
C VAL A 66 -5.55 -6.53 5.71
N PHE A 67 -5.06 -5.91 6.78
CA PHE A 67 -5.58 -4.65 7.27
C PHE A 67 -5.45 -3.53 6.23
N GLN A 68 -4.30 -3.45 5.56
CA GLN A 68 -4.07 -2.50 4.47
C GLN A 68 -5.01 -2.75 3.28
N ALA A 69 -5.26 -4.01 2.91
CA ALA A 69 -6.22 -4.35 1.87
C ALA A 69 -7.65 -3.93 2.22
N VAL A 70 -8.07 -4.10 3.49
CA VAL A 70 -9.38 -3.67 3.97
C VAL A 70 -9.50 -2.15 3.93
N LEU A 71 -8.49 -1.41 4.38
CA LEU A 71 -8.49 0.05 4.32
C LEU A 71 -8.53 0.56 2.87
N ALA A 72 -7.81 -0.07 1.95
CA ALA A 72 -7.87 0.28 0.52
C ALA A 72 -9.26 0.05 -0.05
N PHE A 73 -9.90 -1.07 0.32
CA PHE A 73 -11.27 -1.36 -0.10
C PHE A 73 -12.27 -0.36 0.45
N LEU A 74 -12.16 0.00 1.73
CA LEU A 74 -13.00 1.02 2.36
C LEU A 74 -12.80 2.39 1.71
N SER A 75 -11.57 2.77 1.38
CA SER A 75 -11.27 4.01 0.65
C SER A 75 -11.95 4.04 -0.71
N CYS A 76 -11.90 2.94 -1.47
CA CYS A 76 -12.62 2.84 -2.74
C CYS A 76 -14.15 2.94 -2.56
N LEU A 77 -14.70 2.29 -1.55
CA LEU A 77 -16.14 2.40 -1.24
C LEU A 77 -16.52 3.83 -0.88
N HIS A 78 -15.71 4.49 -0.05
CA HIS A 78 -15.91 5.88 0.35
C HIS A 78 -15.94 6.80 -0.87
N TYR A 79 -14.99 6.63 -1.79
CA TYR A 79 -14.95 7.36 -3.05
C TYR A 79 -16.21 7.13 -3.90
N ILE A 80 -16.63 5.87 -4.05
CA ILE A 80 -17.85 5.51 -4.79
C ILE A 80 -19.07 6.17 -4.17
N VAL A 81 -19.26 6.01 -2.85
CA VAL A 81 -20.38 6.63 -2.13
C VAL A 81 -20.36 8.14 -2.34
N GLY A 82 -19.22 8.80 -2.11
CA GLY A 82 -19.04 10.23 -2.30
C GLY A 82 -19.38 10.70 -3.72
N THR A 83 -19.10 9.90 -4.77
CA THR A 83 -19.50 10.24 -6.14
C THR A 83 -21.01 10.17 -6.39
N TYR A 84 -21.74 9.28 -5.70
CA TYR A 84 -23.19 9.14 -5.85
C TYR A 84 -23.99 10.06 -4.93
N THR A 85 -23.43 10.45 -3.78
CA THR A 85 -24.10 11.32 -2.81
C THR A 85 -23.84 12.82 -3.02
N LYS A 86 -23.12 13.24 -4.07
CA LYS A 86 -22.86 14.69 -4.34
C LYS A 86 -24.11 15.58 -4.41
N GLY A 87 -25.32 15.01 -4.54
CA GLY A 87 -26.60 15.75 -4.50
C GLY A 87 -27.40 15.63 -3.19
N CYS A 88 -27.03 14.72 -2.28
CA CYS A 88 -27.68 14.56 -0.99
C CYS A 88 -26.65 14.85 0.11
N ASN A 89 -26.84 15.93 0.86
CA ASN A 89 -26.04 16.29 2.04
C ASN A 89 -26.23 15.27 3.19
N VAL A 90 -25.90 14.00 2.97
CA VAL A 90 -26.04 12.94 3.98
C VAL A 90 -24.89 13.01 4.99
N PHE A 91 -23.73 13.53 4.58
CA PHE A 91 -22.58 13.76 5.45
C PHE A 91 -22.17 15.23 5.44
N SER A 92 -21.81 15.74 6.61
CA SER A 92 -21.17 17.06 6.72
C SER A 92 -19.89 17.05 5.89
N GLN A 93 -19.73 18.02 4.99
CA GLN A 93 -18.55 18.16 4.13
C GLN A 93 -17.23 18.07 4.92
N GLN A 94 -17.23 18.54 6.17
CA GLN A 94 -16.07 18.48 7.06
C GLN A 94 -15.70 17.05 7.49
N ALA A 95 -16.69 16.19 7.73
CA ALA A 95 -16.43 14.80 8.13
C ALA A 95 -15.81 14.00 6.98
N ASP A 96 -16.25 14.28 5.75
CA ASP A 96 -15.72 13.66 4.52
C ASP A 96 -14.23 13.96 4.36
N THR A 97 -13.85 15.24 4.46
CA THR A 97 -12.45 15.69 4.39
C THR A 97 -11.58 15.10 5.50
N ILE A 98 -12.09 14.99 6.73
CA ILE A 98 -11.33 14.41 7.85
C ILE A 98 -11.06 12.92 7.59
N VAL A 99 -12.05 12.16 7.13
CA VAL A 99 -11.88 10.73 6.83
C VAL A 99 -10.86 10.54 5.72
N GLU A 100 -10.96 11.32 4.64
CA GLU A 100 -10.01 11.26 3.53
C GLU A 100 -8.58 11.60 3.98
N LEU A 101 -8.41 12.64 4.82
CA LEU A 101 -7.12 13.01 5.39
C LEU A 101 -6.52 11.89 6.27
N VAL A 102 -7.33 11.26 7.12
CA VAL A 102 -6.87 10.16 7.98
C VAL A 102 -6.40 8.97 7.16
N VAL A 103 -7.18 8.60 6.13
CA VAL A 103 -6.83 7.51 5.21
C VAL A 103 -5.54 7.84 4.45
N PHE A 104 -5.40 9.07 3.98
CA PHE A 104 -4.19 9.56 3.31
C PHE A 104 -2.95 9.47 4.21
N VAL A 105 -3.03 9.97 5.44
CA VAL A 105 -1.93 9.92 6.41
C VAL A 105 -1.54 8.47 6.73
N PHE A 106 -2.52 7.57 6.77
CA PHE A 106 -2.23 6.15 6.97
C PHE A 106 -1.46 5.55 5.78
N PHE A 107 -1.93 5.73 4.55
CA PHE A 107 -1.29 5.21 3.35
C PHE A 107 0.11 5.78 3.11
N ILE A 108 0.32 7.08 3.34
CA ILE A 108 1.64 7.68 3.16
C ILE A 108 2.63 7.16 4.21
N THR A 109 2.17 6.94 5.46
CA THR A 109 3.02 6.38 6.52
C THR A 109 3.45 4.96 6.18
N ASP A 110 2.53 4.13 5.71
CA ASP A 110 2.83 2.76 5.27
C ASP A 110 3.79 2.75 4.07
N TYR A 111 3.57 3.63 3.10
CA TYR A 111 4.45 3.81 1.95
C TYR A 111 5.88 4.19 2.37
N ILE A 112 6.03 5.15 3.29
CA ILE A 112 7.34 5.57 3.83
C ILE A 112 8.01 4.41 4.58
N LEU A 113 7.25 3.67 5.39
CA LEU A 113 7.77 2.51 6.12
C LEU A 113 8.29 1.45 5.16
N ALA A 114 7.53 1.14 4.12
CA ALA A 114 7.91 0.16 3.11
C ALA A 114 9.11 0.63 2.27
N LEU A 115 9.19 1.92 1.94
CA LEU A 115 10.34 2.53 1.30
C LEU A 115 11.59 2.49 2.20
N PHE A 116 11.43 2.62 3.52
CA PHE A 116 12.53 2.54 4.47
C PHE A 116 13.06 1.11 4.65
N LEU A 117 12.17 0.11 4.54
CA LEU A 117 12.53 -1.31 4.57
C LEU A 117 13.15 -1.82 3.26
N ALA A 118 12.89 -1.15 2.13
CA ALA A 118 13.40 -1.58 0.85
C ALA A 118 14.93 -1.46 0.77
N HIS A 119 15.60 -2.53 0.36
CA HIS A 119 17.05 -2.53 0.15
C HIS A 119 17.45 -1.56 -0.97
N ASP A 120 16.68 -1.55 -2.07
CA ASP A 120 16.89 -0.69 -3.24
C ASP A 120 15.70 0.26 -3.42
N LYS A 121 15.83 1.50 -2.93
CA LYS A 121 14.74 2.50 -2.92
C LYS A 121 14.20 2.81 -4.31
N LEU A 122 15.08 2.98 -5.30
CA LEU A 122 14.69 3.30 -6.68
C LEU A 122 13.88 2.17 -7.33
N TRP A 123 14.33 0.93 -7.14
CA TRP A 123 13.59 -0.25 -7.61
C TRP A 123 12.27 -0.44 -6.89
N TYR A 124 12.19 -0.06 -5.61
CA TYR A 124 10.96 -0.09 -4.85
C TYR A 124 9.94 0.92 -5.38
N ILE A 125 10.35 2.17 -5.61
CA ILE A 125 9.47 3.23 -6.14
C ILE A 125 8.89 2.83 -7.51
N LEU A 126 9.71 2.22 -8.37
CA LEU A 126 9.28 1.71 -9.68
C LEU A 126 8.53 0.38 -9.61
N SER A 127 8.36 -0.20 -8.41
CA SER A 127 7.61 -1.43 -8.28
C SER A 127 6.12 -1.17 -8.52
N PRO A 128 5.39 -2.09 -9.18
CA PRO A 128 3.98 -1.92 -9.48
C PRO A 128 3.10 -1.80 -8.23
N VAL A 129 3.61 -2.21 -7.08
CA VAL A 129 2.96 -2.09 -5.78
C VAL A 129 3.07 -0.66 -5.26
N ALA A 130 4.30 -0.15 -5.17
CA ALA A 130 4.55 1.22 -4.74
C ALA A 130 3.82 2.23 -5.65
N LEU A 131 3.77 1.95 -6.96
CA LEU A 131 2.99 2.74 -7.91
C LEU A 131 1.48 2.68 -7.64
N ALA A 132 0.93 1.54 -7.23
CA ALA A 132 -0.49 1.45 -6.89
C ALA A 132 -0.81 2.27 -5.63
N ASP A 133 0.02 2.17 -4.60
CA ASP A 133 -0.13 2.97 -3.38
C ASP A 133 0.01 4.47 -3.69
N LEU A 134 0.98 4.85 -4.52
CA LEU A 134 1.15 6.23 -4.98
C LEU A 134 -0.08 6.73 -5.76
N LEU A 135 -0.66 5.91 -6.62
CA LEU A 135 -1.88 6.24 -7.36
C LEU A 135 -3.10 6.42 -6.46
N CYS A 136 -3.18 5.69 -5.34
CA CYS A 136 -4.24 5.90 -4.34
C CYS A 136 -4.08 7.23 -3.59
N ILE A 137 -2.83 7.66 -3.36
CA ILE A 137 -2.50 8.90 -2.64
C ILE A 137 -2.67 10.15 -3.53
N LEU A 138 -2.37 10.01 -4.83
CA LEU A 138 -2.37 11.10 -5.81
C LEU A 138 -3.67 11.92 -5.89
N PRO A 139 -4.88 11.33 -6.03
CA PRO A 139 -6.11 12.10 -6.18
C PRO A 139 -6.43 12.94 -4.94
N THR A 140 -6.12 12.45 -3.74
CA THR A 140 -6.29 13.21 -2.50
C THR A 140 -5.31 14.39 -2.44
N LEU A 141 -4.07 14.19 -2.88
CA LEU A 141 -3.06 15.25 -2.97
C LEU A 141 -3.44 16.39 -3.91
N LEU A 142 -4.20 16.10 -4.97
CA LEU A 142 -4.66 17.10 -5.94
C LEU A 142 -5.90 17.88 -5.50
N GLN A 143 -6.61 17.41 -4.47
CA GLN A 143 -7.79 18.08 -3.93
C GLN A 143 -7.46 19.10 -2.84
N PHE A 144 -6.27 19.01 -2.25
CA PHE A 144 -5.70 20.02 -1.34
C PHE A 144 -4.95 21.09 -2.13
#